data_AF-A0A452Z0C7-F1
#
_entry.id   AF-A0A452Z0C7-F1
#
_cell.length_a   1.000
_cell.length_b   1.000
_cell.length_c   1.000
_cell.angle_alpha   90.00
_cell.angle_beta   90.00
_cell.angle_gamma   90.00
#
_symmetry.space_group_name_H-M   'P 1'
#
loop_
_entity.id
_entity.type
_entity.pdbx_description
1 polymer ?
#
loop_
_entity_poly.entity_id
_entity_poly.type
_entity_poly.pdbx_seq_one_letter_code
_entity_poly.pdbx_strand_id
1 'polypeptide(L)'
;RRVQPARRSYRRPRAAPASLTSRACPPRRSNGMIAMAARCFFHFSPKPCLSFTPRCSSSSPPAPGGKGKGKALREDWRERSKPIPPGGVYPAKDKCSRCGLCDTYYIAHVNNACAFLGDGMSRVEDLEPVVHGRGRKDTMDEMYYGVHEQLLYARKMEPVQGAQWTGIVTTIAVEMLKSNMVDAVVCVQSDPDDRFAPRPVLARTPEEVIAARGVKPTLSPNLDTLALVEAAGVKRLLFCGVGCQVQGIIILLFLPLVVYHIS
;
A
#
# COMPACT_ATOMS: atom_id res chain seq x y z
N ARG A 1 1.65 59.69 -29.40
CA ARG A 1 2.09 58.50 -30.17
C ARG A 1 1.97 57.28 -29.26
N ARG A 2 0.87 56.54 -29.35
CA ARG A 2 0.66 55.24 -28.65
C ARG A 2 1.14 54.13 -29.57
N VAL A 3 2.01 53.25 -29.09
CA VAL A 3 2.42 52.02 -29.78
C VAL A 3 1.75 50.85 -29.06
N GLN A 4 0.98 50.05 -29.80
CA GLN A 4 0.29 48.85 -29.34
C GLN A 4 1.28 47.67 -29.17
N PRO A 5 1.05 46.73 -28.22
CA PRO A 5 1.74 45.45 -28.22
C PRO A 5 1.00 44.40 -29.07
N ALA A 6 1.77 43.68 -29.88
CA ALA A 6 1.30 42.66 -30.81
C ALA A 6 0.69 41.44 -30.10
N ARG A 7 -0.53 41.06 -30.48
CA ARG A 7 -1.17 39.80 -30.09
C ARG A 7 -0.66 38.66 -30.97
N ARG A 8 0.07 37.71 -30.39
CA ARG A 8 0.43 36.44 -31.03
C ARG A 8 -0.75 35.47 -30.89
N SER A 9 -1.47 35.22 -31.98
CA SER A 9 -2.60 34.28 -32.02
C SER A 9 -2.09 32.83 -32.13
N TYR A 10 -2.31 32.03 -31.09
CA TYR A 10 -2.15 30.58 -31.15
C TYR A 10 -3.37 29.98 -31.87
N ARG A 11 -3.19 29.48 -33.10
CA ARG A 11 -4.23 28.73 -33.81
C ARG A 11 -4.41 27.36 -33.16
N ARG A 12 -5.62 27.07 -32.66
CA ARG A 12 -6.07 25.71 -32.31
C ARG A 12 -6.07 24.82 -33.57
N PRO A 13 -5.56 23.57 -33.52
CA PRO A 13 -5.79 22.61 -34.60
C PRO A 13 -7.30 22.33 -34.74
N ARG A 14 -7.81 22.38 -35.98
CA ARG A 14 -9.18 21.98 -36.30
C ARG A 14 -9.32 20.46 -36.15
N ALA A 15 -10.40 20.04 -35.50
CA ALA A 15 -10.85 18.65 -35.46
C ALA A 15 -11.13 18.14 -36.88
N ALA A 16 -10.59 16.97 -37.23
CA ALA A 16 -10.95 16.25 -38.45
C ALA A 16 -12.34 15.60 -38.28
N PRO A 17 -13.20 15.60 -39.30
CA PRO A 17 -14.53 15.03 -39.21
C PRO A 17 -14.48 13.49 -39.18
N ALA A 18 -15.34 12.90 -38.35
CA ALA A 18 -15.55 11.47 -38.24
C ALA A 18 -16.07 10.89 -39.56
N SER A 19 -15.37 9.89 -40.10
CA SER A 19 -15.90 9.00 -41.14
C SER A 19 -16.51 7.76 -40.48
N LEU A 20 -17.85 7.72 -40.45
CA LEU A 20 -18.58 6.48 -40.20
C LEU A 20 -18.29 5.51 -41.34
N THR A 21 -17.60 4.41 -41.03
CA THR A 21 -17.67 3.21 -41.85
C THR A 21 -18.22 2.09 -40.98
N SER A 22 -19.48 1.74 -41.22
CA SER A 22 -20.15 0.58 -40.65
C SER A 22 -19.49 -0.69 -41.18
N ARG A 23 -18.65 -1.35 -40.38
CA ARG A 23 -18.34 -2.76 -40.59
C ARG A 23 -19.25 -3.60 -39.71
N ALA A 24 -20.31 -4.11 -40.33
CA ALA A 24 -21.17 -5.13 -39.76
C ALA A 24 -20.35 -6.39 -39.47
N CYS A 25 -20.45 -6.89 -38.23
CA CYS A 25 -19.97 -8.19 -37.82
C CYS A 25 -21.00 -9.25 -38.27
N PRO A 26 -20.64 -10.29 -39.04
CA PRO A 26 -21.62 -11.30 -39.45
C PRO A 26 -21.97 -12.24 -38.27
N PRO A 27 -23.23 -12.69 -38.15
CA PRO A 27 -23.63 -13.59 -37.07
C PRO A 27 -23.20 -15.02 -37.40
N ARG A 28 -22.54 -15.70 -36.46
CA ARG A 28 -22.46 -17.17 -36.46
C ARG A 28 -23.30 -17.72 -35.32
N ARG A 29 -24.45 -18.27 -35.69
CA ARG A 29 -25.19 -19.27 -34.90
C ARG A 29 -24.47 -20.60 -35.02
N SER A 30 -24.20 -21.26 -33.90
CA SER A 30 -24.43 -22.69 -33.74
C SER A 30 -24.35 -23.06 -32.26
N ASN A 31 -25.40 -23.74 -31.81
CA ASN A 31 -25.59 -24.35 -30.50
C ASN A 31 -24.44 -25.29 -30.11
N GLY A 32 -24.17 -25.38 -28.81
CA GLY A 32 -23.29 -26.41 -28.23
C GLY A 32 -23.05 -26.18 -26.75
N MET A 33 -23.99 -26.61 -25.90
CA MET A 33 -23.72 -26.94 -24.51
C MET A 33 -22.65 -28.02 -24.46
N ILE A 34 -21.47 -27.77 -23.88
CA ILE A 34 -20.70 -28.78 -23.12
C ILE A 34 -19.94 -28.05 -22.01
N ALA A 35 -20.30 -28.37 -20.77
CA ALA A 35 -19.53 -28.07 -19.57
C ALA A 35 -18.21 -28.84 -19.61
N MET A 36 -17.08 -28.18 -19.32
CA MET A 36 -15.85 -28.85 -18.93
C MET A 36 -15.11 -27.99 -17.89
N ALA A 37 -15.31 -28.39 -16.65
CA ALA A 37 -14.49 -28.00 -15.52
C ALA A 37 -13.09 -28.62 -15.70
N ALA A 38 -12.08 -27.79 -15.99
CA ALA A 38 -10.70 -28.22 -15.93
C ALA A 38 -10.22 -28.13 -14.47
N ARG A 39 -10.39 -29.25 -13.75
CA ARG A 39 -9.66 -29.55 -12.53
C ARG A 39 -8.19 -29.80 -12.89
N CYS A 40 -7.33 -28.78 -12.79
CA CYS A 40 -5.89 -29.02 -12.70
C CYS A 40 -5.55 -29.49 -11.29
N PHE A 41 -5.61 -30.81 -11.09
CA PHE A 41 -4.92 -31.48 -10.01
C PHE A 41 -3.41 -31.40 -10.26
N PHE A 42 -2.70 -30.55 -9.52
CA PHE A 42 -1.26 -30.73 -9.35
C PHE A 42 -1.04 -31.72 -8.20
N HIS A 43 -0.61 -32.93 -8.58
CA HIS A 43 -0.05 -33.93 -7.69
C HIS A 43 1.17 -33.35 -6.96
N PHE A 44 1.04 -33.11 -5.66
CA PHE A 44 2.19 -32.88 -4.79
C PHE A 44 2.74 -34.25 -4.35
N SER A 45 3.83 -34.70 -4.98
CA SER A 45 4.60 -35.84 -4.46
C SER A 45 5.39 -35.39 -3.23
N PRO A 46 5.25 -36.05 -2.06
CA PRO A 46 6.10 -35.78 -0.91
C PRO A 46 7.42 -36.54 -1.08
N LYS A 47 8.55 -35.85 -0.97
CA LYS A 47 9.86 -36.49 -0.79
C LYS A 47 10.59 -35.87 0.40
N PRO A 48 11.41 -36.66 1.10
CA PRO A 48 11.33 -36.77 2.55
C PRO A 48 12.24 -35.80 3.31
N CYS A 49 11.83 -35.56 4.56
CA CYS A 49 12.54 -34.83 5.60
C CYS A 49 13.98 -35.35 5.78
N LEU A 50 14.95 -34.45 5.65
CA LEU A 50 16.24 -34.59 6.33
C LEU A 50 16.13 -33.88 7.68
N SER A 51 16.19 -34.68 8.72
CA SER A 51 16.25 -34.30 10.13
C SER A 51 17.45 -33.40 10.40
N PHE A 52 17.18 -32.14 10.75
CA PHE A 52 18.13 -31.29 11.45
C PHE A 52 17.59 -30.96 12.84
N THR A 53 18.30 -31.45 13.86
CA THR A 53 18.10 -31.13 15.28
C THR A 53 18.22 -29.62 15.52
N PRO A 54 17.38 -29.00 16.37
CA PRO A 54 17.53 -27.59 16.68
C PRO A 54 18.67 -27.42 17.69
N ARG A 55 19.78 -26.83 17.26
CA ARG A 55 20.72 -26.18 18.18
C ARG A 55 20.21 -24.75 18.37
N CYS A 56 19.70 -24.46 19.56
CA CYS A 56 19.41 -23.10 19.99
C CYS A 56 20.69 -22.27 19.93
N SER A 57 20.78 -21.38 18.95
CA SER A 57 21.71 -20.27 18.93
C SER A 57 20.87 -19.01 18.79
N SER A 58 20.69 -18.32 19.90
CA SER A 58 20.15 -16.96 19.96
C SER A 58 21.10 -16.02 19.22
N SER A 59 20.86 -15.81 17.92
CA SER A 59 21.52 -14.76 17.16
C SER A 59 20.43 -13.89 16.54
N SER A 60 20.17 -12.76 17.19
CA SER A 60 19.38 -11.68 16.62
C SER A 60 19.91 -11.31 15.22
N PRO A 61 19.05 -11.03 14.24
CA PRO A 61 19.50 -10.53 12.95
C PRO A 61 20.22 -9.18 13.12
N PRO A 62 21.26 -8.89 12.31
CA PRO A 62 22.01 -7.65 12.42
C PRO A 62 21.10 -6.46 12.06
N ALA A 63 21.15 -5.41 12.87
CA ALA A 63 20.47 -4.16 12.59
C ALA A 63 21.01 -3.53 11.29
N PRO A 64 20.16 -2.98 10.40
CA PRO A 64 20.62 -2.30 9.21
C PRO A 64 21.46 -1.08 9.60
N GLY A 65 22.65 -0.99 9.01
CA GLY A 65 23.73 -0.10 9.40
C GLY A 65 23.49 1.36 9.01
N GLY A 66 22.77 2.09 9.86
CA GLY A 66 22.81 3.56 9.88
C GLY A 66 23.91 4.07 10.82
N LYS A 67 24.74 5.01 10.35
CA LYS A 67 25.72 5.74 11.19
C LYS A 67 25.00 6.68 12.16
N GLY A 68 24.48 6.11 13.25
CA GLY A 68 23.90 6.84 14.37
C GLY A 68 23.49 5.85 15.44
N LYS A 69 24.15 5.86 16.61
CA LYS A 69 23.72 5.08 17.78
C LYS A 69 22.39 5.64 18.28
N GLY A 70 21.28 5.19 17.68
CA GLY A 70 19.95 5.41 18.24
C GLY A 70 19.91 4.78 19.62
N LYS A 71 19.53 5.55 20.65
CA LYS A 71 19.27 4.98 21.97
C LYS A 71 18.21 3.90 21.81
N ALA A 72 18.47 2.71 22.35
CA ALA A 72 17.48 1.64 22.39
C ALA A 72 16.18 2.20 23.01
N LEU A 73 15.07 2.02 22.31
CA LEU A 73 13.76 2.42 22.80
C LEU A 73 13.45 1.62 24.07
N ARG A 74 12.91 2.31 25.07
CA ARG A 74 12.47 1.69 26.32
C ARG A 74 11.25 0.80 26.03
N GLU A 75 11.08 -0.27 26.79
CA GLU A 75 10.01 -1.24 26.56
C GLU A 75 8.60 -0.68 26.87
N ASP A 76 8.51 0.30 27.78
CA ASP A 76 7.28 0.96 28.26
C ASP A 76 6.77 2.09 27.34
N TRP A 77 7.12 2.04 26.05
CA TRP A 77 6.79 3.11 25.11
C TRP A 77 5.30 3.19 24.82
N ARG A 78 4.55 2.09 24.92
CA ARG A 78 3.11 2.04 24.66
C ARG A 78 2.30 2.83 25.69
N GLU A 79 2.72 2.80 26.95
CA GLU A 79 2.05 3.52 28.04
C GLU A 79 2.50 4.98 28.13
N ARG A 80 3.76 5.28 27.80
CA ARG A 80 4.37 6.58 28.07
C ARG A 80 4.31 7.55 26.91
N SER A 81 4.26 7.05 25.68
CA SER A 81 4.29 7.89 24.47
C SER A 81 2.92 8.50 24.22
N LYS A 82 2.87 9.84 24.19
CA LYS A 82 1.64 10.59 24.01
C LYS A 82 1.47 10.99 22.55
N PRO A 83 0.36 10.61 21.89
CA PRO A 83 0.01 11.09 20.56
C PRO A 83 0.02 12.62 20.47
N ILE A 84 0.24 13.15 19.26
CA ILE A 84 0.05 14.58 19.00
C ILE A 84 -1.47 14.88 19.05
N PRO A 85 -1.93 15.82 19.89
CA PRO A 85 -3.34 16.17 19.93
C PRO A 85 -3.77 16.87 18.62
N PRO A 86 -5.07 16.87 18.27
CA PRO A 86 -5.58 17.63 17.14
C PRO A 86 -5.14 19.10 17.20
N GLY A 87 -4.56 19.60 16.11
CA GLY A 87 -3.99 20.96 16.05
C GLY A 87 -2.57 21.11 16.61
N GLY A 88 -1.96 20.04 17.13
CA GLY A 88 -0.58 20.02 17.56
C GLY A 88 0.43 20.06 16.41
N VAL A 89 1.68 20.37 16.73
CA VAL A 89 2.78 20.44 15.75
C VAL A 89 3.47 19.08 15.64
N TYR A 90 3.47 18.51 14.44
CA TYR A 90 4.12 17.22 14.16
C TYR A 90 5.66 17.36 14.13
N PRO A 91 6.41 16.27 14.44
CA PRO A 91 7.88 16.27 14.41
C PRO A 91 8.50 16.69 13.07
N ALA A 92 7.88 16.33 11.94
CA ALA A 92 8.31 16.73 10.60
C ALA A 92 7.94 18.18 10.22
N LYS A 93 7.28 18.93 11.12
CA LYS A 93 6.83 20.32 10.93
C LYS A 93 6.06 20.46 9.60
N ASP A 94 6.37 21.46 8.80
CA ASP A 94 5.72 21.77 7.52
C ASP A 94 5.94 20.70 6.44
N LYS A 95 6.87 19.76 6.66
CA LYS A 95 7.15 18.63 5.75
C LYS A 95 6.32 17.39 6.11
N CYS A 96 5.45 17.47 7.10
CA CYS A 96 4.65 16.33 7.54
C CYS A 96 3.64 15.92 6.46
N SER A 97 3.73 14.67 6.00
CA SER A 97 2.75 14.06 5.10
C SER A 97 1.46 13.60 5.79
N ARG A 98 1.30 13.86 7.09
CA ARG A 98 0.17 13.41 7.93
C ARG A 98 -0.13 11.93 7.74
N CYS A 99 0.89 11.08 7.87
CA CYS A 99 0.77 9.65 7.62
C CYS A 99 0.00 8.88 8.71
N GLY A 100 -0.30 9.47 9.87
CA GLY A 100 -1.00 8.82 10.98
C GLY A 100 -0.10 8.31 12.12
N LEU A 101 1.22 8.23 11.87
CA LEU A 101 2.15 7.58 12.82
C LEU A 101 2.19 8.26 14.19
N CYS A 102 2.16 9.60 14.18
CA CYS A 102 2.27 10.42 15.39
C CYS A 102 0.93 10.60 16.11
N ASP A 103 -0.17 10.11 15.52
CA ASP A 103 -1.53 10.20 16.08
C ASP A 103 -1.82 9.03 17.04
N THR A 104 -0.83 8.17 17.28
CA THR A 104 -0.88 7.04 18.21
C THR A 104 0.39 6.99 19.06
N TYR A 105 0.45 6.04 20.00
CA TYR A 105 1.64 5.79 20.82
C TYR A 105 2.87 5.36 20.00
N TYR A 106 2.72 5.04 18.70
CA TYR A 106 3.83 4.80 17.77
C TYR A 106 4.68 6.04 17.47
N ILE A 107 4.27 7.23 17.93
CA ILE A 107 5.13 8.43 17.95
C ILE A 107 6.50 8.16 18.58
N ALA A 108 6.61 7.18 19.49
CA ALA A 108 7.88 6.72 20.06
C ALA A 108 8.94 6.43 18.98
N HIS A 109 8.52 5.89 17.84
CA HIS A 109 9.37 5.44 16.75
C HIS A 109 9.57 6.50 15.66
N VAL A 110 9.04 7.72 15.82
CA VAL A 110 9.01 8.73 14.75
C VAL A 110 10.40 9.05 14.17
N ASN A 111 11.44 9.08 15.00
CA ASN A 111 12.80 9.38 14.55
C ASN A 111 13.39 8.30 13.64
N ASN A 112 12.92 7.05 13.78
CA ASN A 112 13.42 5.91 13.02
C ASN A 112 12.45 5.47 11.92
N ALA A 113 11.17 5.85 12.00
CA ALA A 113 10.13 5.41 11.07
C ALA A 113 9.66 6.51 10.10
N CYS A 114 9.80 7.79 10.44
CA CYS A 114 9.34 8.87 9.58
C CYS A 114 10.17 8.97 8.30
N ALA A 115 9.49 9.02 7.15
CA ALA A 115 10.10 9.23 5.82
C ALA A 115 10.68 10.64 5.61
N PHE A 116 10.51 11.56 6.56
CA PHE A 116 10.94 12.96 6.46
C PHE A 116 11.93 13.39 7.55
N LEU A 117 12.35 12.45 8.41
CA LEU A 117 13.31 12.69 9.50
C LEU A 117 14.48 11.70 9.39
N GLY A 118 15.67 12.13 9.84
CA GLY A 118 16.89 11.33 9.73
C GLY A 118 17.21 11.02 8.26
N ASP A 119 17.45 9.75 7.95
CA ASP A 119 17.67 9.25 6.58
C ASP A 119 16.45 9.47 5.67
N GLY A 120 15.26 9.67 6.26
CA GLY A 120 14.03 9.93 5.53
C GLY A 120 13.72 8.82 4.52
N MET A 121 13.51 9.18 3.26
CA MET A 121 13.16 8.24 2.18
C MET A 121 14.35 7.43 1.67
N SER A 122 15.61 7.80 1.93
CA SER A 122 16.76 7.01 1.46
C SER A 122 16.82 5.62 2.12
N ARG A 123 16.19 5.49 3.31
CA ARG A 123 16.06 4.23 4.04
C ARG A 123 15.36 3.12 3.23
N VAL A 124 14.63 3.45 2.16
CA VAL A 124 14.01 2.45 1.28
C VAL A 124 15.04 1.44 0.76
N GLU A 125 16.24 1.90 0.40
CA GLU A 125 17.29 1.02 -0.15
C GLU A 125 17.77 0.00 0.89
N ASP A 126 17.78 0.37 2.17
CA ASP A 126 18.12 -0.53 3.28
C ASP A 126 16.98 -1.52 3.59
N LEU A 127 15.73 -1.13 3.33
CA LEU A 127 14.54 -1.95 3.60
C LEU A 127 14.23 -2.95 2.47
N GLU A 128 14.62 -2.64 1.23
CA GLU A 128 14.35 -3.50 0.06
C GLU A 128 14.87 -4.94 0.23
N PRO A 129 16.13 -5.19 0.66
CA PRO A 129 16.61 -6.55 0.91
C PRO A 129 15.81 -7.30 1.98
N VAL A 130 15.28 -6.60 2.97
CA VAL A 130 14.51 -7.21 4.06
C VAL A 130 13.10 -7.58 3.59
N VAL A 131 12.47 -6.72 2.79
CA VAL A 131 11.08 -6.90 2.30
C VAL A 131 11.03 -7.84 1.09
N HIS A 132 12.00 -7.74 0.18
CA HIS A 132 11.99 -8.44 -1.11
C HIS A 132 13.03 -9.58 -1.18
N GLY A 133 13.85 -9.77 -0.15
CA GLY A 133 14.97 -10.73 -0.16
C GLY A 133 16.18 -10.29 -0.99
N ARG A 134 16.11 -9.13 -1.66
CA ARG A 134 17.18 -8.55 -2.47
C ARG A 134 17.02 -7.03 -2.62
N GLY A 135 18.11 -6.33 -2.91
CA GLY A 135 18.08 -4.93 -3.35
C GLY A 135 17.83 -4.78 -4.85
N ARG A 136 17.81 -3.52 -5.31
CA ARG A 136 17.77 -3.17 -6.73
C ARG A 136 19.03 -3.63 -7.46
N LYS A 137 18.84 -4.05 -8.70
CA LYS A 137 19.92 -4.26 -9.68
C LYS A 137 20.28 -2.94 -10.34
N ASP A 138 21.51 -2.86 -10.83
CA ASP A 138 21.99 -1.74 -11.66
C ASP A 138 21.46 -1.88 -13.11
N THR A 139 20.13 -1.89 -13.24
CA THR A 139 19.43 -1.88 -14.52
C THR A 139 18.50 -0.68 -14.56
N MET A 140 18.30 -0.09 -15.74
CA MET A 140 17.43 1.07 -15.91
C MET A 140 16.03 0.82 -15.32
N ASP A 141 15.43 -0.34 -15.59
CA ASP A 141 14.09 -0.65 -15.10
C ASP A 141 14.01 -0.66 -13.57
N GLU A 142 14.95 -1.29 -12.85
CA GLU A 142 14.90 -1.32 -11.39
C GLU A 142 15.33 0.02 -10.76
N MET A 143 16.14 0.83 -11.45
CA MET A 143 16.43 2.20 -11.01
C MET A 143 15.21 3.12 -11.10
N TYR A 144 14.32 2.93 -12.09
CA TYR A 144 13.11 3.73 -12.25
C TYR A 144 11.90 3.20 -11.46
N TYR A 145 11.69 1.89 -11.45
CA TYR A 145 10.48 1.25 -10.91
C TYR A 145 10.70 0.53 -9.58
N GLY A 146 11.95 0.39 -9.13
CA GLY A 146 12.30 -0.37 -7.93
C GLY A 146 12.34 -1.88 -8.15
N VAL A 147 12.47 -2.63 -7.05
CA VAL A 147 12.51 -4.10 -7.06
C VAL A 147 11.17 -4.67 -7.55
N HIS A 148 11.19 -5.42 -8.65
CA HIS A 148 9.99 -6.06 -9.22
C HIS A 148 10.32 -7.40 -9.88
N GLU A 149 9.30 -8.24 -10.09
CA GLU A 149 9.38 -9.47 -10.88
C GLU A 149 8.70 -9.33 -12.25
N GLN A 150 7.56 -8.64 -12.30
CA GLN A 150 6.77 -8.44 -13.52
C GLN A 150 6.13 -7.05 -13.53
N LEU A 151 6.04 -6.45 -14.71
CA LEU A 151 5.31 -5.20 -14.97
C LEU A 151 4.23 -5.47 -16.02
N LEU A 152 2.97 -5.25 -15.67
CA LEU A 152 1.80 -5.65 -16.47
C LEU A 152 0.75 -4.55 -16.50
N TYR A 153 -0.06 -4.56 -17.56
CA TYR A 153 -1.31 -3.78 -17.61
C TYR A 153 -2.50 -4.69 -17.33
N ALA A 154 -3.40 -4.23 -16.47
CA ALA A 154 -4.60 -4.96 -16.10
C ALA A 154 -5.83 -4.05 -16.08
N ARG A 155 -6.99 -4.61 -16.43
CA ARG A 155 -8.29 -3.96 -16.27
C ARG A 155 -9.31 -4.98 -15.77
N LYS A 156 -10.17 -4.60 -14.83
CA LYS A 156 -11.30 -5.46 -14.41
C LYS A 156 -12.34 -5.51 -15.53
N MET A 157 -12.80 -6.71 -15.88
CA MET A 157 -13.83 -6.90 -16.92
C MET A 157 -15.16 -6.25 -16.55
N GLU A 158 -15.55 -6.39 -15.28
CA GLU A 158 -16.71 -5.72 -14.68
C GLU A 158 -16.21 -4.70 -13.65
N PRO A 159 -16.09 -3.40 -13.98
CA PRO A 159 -15.54 -2.41 -13.07
C PRO A 159 -16.35 -2.25 -11.78
N VAL A 160 -15.67 -1.97 -10.67
CA VAL A 160 -16.33 -1.61 -9.40
C VAL A 160 -16.90 -0.19 -9.52
N GLN A 161 -18.22 -0.04 -9.44
CA GLN A 161 -18.88 1.26 -9.57
C GLN A 161 -18.42 2.27 -8.50
N GLY A 162 -17.98 3.45 -8.93
CA GLY A 162 -17.49 4.51 -8.05
C GLY A 162 -16.03 4.35 -7.60
N ALA A 163 -15.31 3.33 -8.09
CA ALA A 163 -13.86 3.28 -7.93
C ALA A 163 -13.14 4.33 -8.82
N GLN A 164 -11.89 4.64 -8.50
CA GLN A 164 -11.08 5.62 -9.25
C GLN A 164 -10.82 5.22 -10.70
N TRP A 165 -10.65 3.91 -10.91
CA TRP A 165 -10.40 3.28 -12.21
C TRP A 165 -11.34 2.07 -12.33
N THR A 166 -10.83 0.89 -12.70
CA THR A 166 -11.63 -0.33 -12.78
C THR A 166 -11.84 -1.05 -11.44
N GLY A 167 -11.19 -0.59 -10.37
CA GLY A 167 -11.39 -1.13 -9.01
C GLY A 167 -10.52 -2.34 -8.65
N ILE A 168 -9.33 -2.46 -9.24
CA ILE A 168 -8.39 -3.58 -8.98
C ILE A 168 -8.05 -3.68 -7.49
N VAL A 169 -7.62 -2.57 -6.86
CA VAL A 169 -7.25 -2.53 -5.43
C VAL A 169 -8.40 -3.00 -4.53
N THR A 170 -9.60 -2.45 -4.74
CA THR A 170 -10.80 -2.85 -3.97
C THR A 170 -11.11 -4.33 -4.17
N THR A 171 -10.98 -4.84 -5.39
CA THR A 171 -11.27 -6.25 -5.70
C THR A 171 -10.27 -7.18 -5.02
N ILE A 172 -8.97 -6.87 -5.08
CA ILE A 172 -7.93 -7.65 -4.39
C ILE A 172 -8.23 -7.71 -2.89
N ALA A 173 -8.49 -6.57 -2.26
CA ALA A 173 -8.76 -6.51 -0.83
C ALA A 173 -10.02 -7.31 -0.41
N VAL A 174 -11.09 -7.22 -1.20
CA VAL A 174 -12.32 -8.00 -0.96
C VAL A 174 -12.08 -9.50 -1.10
N GLU A 175 -11.38 -9.93 -2.15
CA GLU A 175 -11.13 -11.36 -2.39
C GLU A 175 -10.13 -11.94 -1.36
N MET A 176 -9.15 -11.17 -0.89
CA MET A 176 -8.27 -11.59 0.22
C MET A 176 -9.03 -11.77 1.54
N LEU A 177 -10.03 -10.94 1.83
CA LEU A 177 -10.91 -11.13 3.00
C LEU A 177 -11.79 -12.39 2.84
N LYS A 178 -12.47 -12.54 1.69
CA LYS A 178 -13.36 -13.69 1.43
C LYS A 178 -12.62 -15.03 1.43
N SER A 179 -11.40 -15.05 0.92
CA SER A 179 -10.54 -16.24 0.90
C SER A 179 -9.86 -16.51 2.25
N ASN A 180 -10.11 -15.67 3.27
CA ASN A 180 -9.46 -15.72 4.57
C ASN A 180 -7.93 -15.68 4.46
N MET A 181 -7.36 -14.96 3.49
CA MET A 181 -5.92 -14.69 3.44
C MET A 181 -5.52 -13.65 4.50
N VAL A 182 -6.42 -12.69 4.75
CA VAL A 182 -6.24 -11.64 5.76
C VAL A 182 -7.45 -11.57 6.68
N ASP A 183 -7.23 -11.14 7.92
CA ASP A 183 -8.27 -10.98 8.94
C ASP A 183 -8.87 -9.56 8.91
N ALA A 184 -8.09 -8.59 8.43
CA ALA A 184 -8.50 -7.19 8.32
C ALA A 184 -7.72 -6.45 7.23
N VAL A 185 -8.30 -5.34 6.77
CA VAL A 185 -7.72 -4.45 5.76
C VAL A 185 -7.70 -3.02 6.32
N VAL A 186 -6.52 -2.37 6.34
CA VAL A 186 -6.46 -0.92 6.54
C VAL A 186 -6.73 -0.24 5.20
N CYS A 187 -7.80 0.56 5.15
CA CYS A 187 -8.20 1.31 3.95
C CYS A 187 -8.82 2.67 4.32
N VAL A 188 -9.11 3.51 3.31
CA VAL A 188 -9.54 4.90 3.51
C VAL A 188 -10.96 5.11 2.99
N GLN A 189 -11.91 5.24 3.91
CA GLN A 189 -13.27 5.67 3.60
C GLN A 189 -13.35 7.20 3.46
N SER A 190 -14.49 7.69 3.00
CA SER A 190 -14.82 9.11 3.10
C SER A 190 -15.44 9.38 4.46
N ASP A 191 -15.25 10.60 4.97
CA ASP A 191 -16.05 11.10 6.06
C ASP A 191 -17.55 11.17 5.64
N PRO A 192 -18.51 10.83 6.53
CA PRO A 192 -19.94 10.93 6.23
C PRO A 192 -20.39 12.35 5.86
N ASP A 193 -19.76 13.37 6.44
CA ASP A 193 -20.13 14.78 6.27
C ASP A 193 -19.28 15.48 5.20
N ASP A 194 -18.10 14.95 4.88
CA ASP A 194 -17.25 15.42 3.78
C ASP A 194 -16.69 14.26 2.94
N ARG A 195 -17.22 14.11 1.73
CA ARG A 195 -16.79 13.07 0.78
C ARG A 195 -15.30 13.11 0.42
N PHE A 196 -14.65 14.27 0.54
CA PHE A 196 -13.23 14.47 0.22
C PHE A 196 -12.32 14.33 1.44
N ALA A 197 -12.87 14.39 2.65
CA ALA A 197 -12.13 14.13 3.87
C ALA A 197 -11.86 12.62 4.00
N PRO A 198 -10.59 12.22 4.20
CA PRO A 198 -10.24 10.82 4.33
C PRO A 198 -10.49 10.35 5.75
N ARG A 199 -11.13 9.19 5.89
CA ARG A 199 -11.35 8.51 7.16
C ARG A 199 -10.71 7.13 7.11
N PRO A 200 -9.48 6.95 7.62
CA PRO A 200 -8.88 5.63 7.78
C PRO A 200 -9.75 4.71 8.62
N VAL A 201 -9.87 3.46 8.21
CA VAL A 201 -10.64 2.43 8.93
C VAL A 201 -9.91 1.09 8.91
N LEU A 202 -10.16 0.28 9.93
CA LEU A 202 -9.81 -1.13 9.95
C LEU A 202 -11.01 -1.95 9.47
N ALA A 203 -11.07 -2.20 8.16
CA ALA A 203 -12.16 -2.94 7.54
C ALA A 203 -12.03 -4.45 7.79
N ARG A 204 -13.13 -5.09 8.19
CA ARG A 204 -13.24 -6.56 8.40
C ARG A 204 -14.28 -7.21 7.50
N THR A 205 -15.10 -6.41 6.81
CA THR A 205 -16.11 -6.91 5.87
C THR A 205 -15.86 -6.42 4.44
N PRO A 206 -16.27 -7.20 3.42
CA PRO A 206 -16.22 -6.74 2.03
C PRO A 206 -16.91 -5.39 1.81
N GLU A 207 -18.02 -5.14 2.51
CA GLU A 207 -18.82 -3.92 2.41
C GLU A 207 -18.03 -2.70 2.90
N GLU A 208 -17.31 -2.84 4.02
CA GLU A 208 -16.42 -1.78 4.53
C GLU A 208 -15.28 -1.46 3.57
N VAL A 209 -14.72 -2.47 2.90
CA VAL A 209 -13.68 -2.29 1.88
C VAL A 209 -14.24 -1.62 0.62
N ILE A 210 -15.44 -2.01 0.18
CA ILE A 210 -16.11 -1.39 -0.97
C ILE A 210 -16.51 0.06 -0.67
N ALA A 211 -16.85 0.38 0.59
CA ALA A 211 -17.09 1.76 1.02
C ALA A 211 -15.82 2.62 0.91
N ALA A 212 -14.63 2.02 1.02
CA ALA A 212 -13.34 2.71 0.85
C ALA A 212 -12.92 2.93 -0.62
N ARG A 213 -13.76 2.58 -1.61
CA ARG A 213 -13.46 2.78 -3.04
C ARG A 213 -13.16 4.24 -3.38
N GLY A 214 -12.37 4.41 -4.45
CA GLY A 214 -11.97 5.74 -4.94
C GLY A 214 -10.85 6.37 -4.13
N VAL A 215 -10.24 7.42 -4.68
CA VAL A 215 -9.16 8.16 -4.02
C VAL A 215 -9.72 9.44 -3.41
N LYS A 216 -9.29 9.75 -2.18
CA LYS A 216 -9.60 11.01 -1.50
C LYS A 216 -8.38 11.91 -1.74
N PRO A 217 -8.51 13.04 -2.47
CA PRO A 217 -7.37 13.82 -2.96
C PRO A 217 -6.80 14.74 -1.87
N THR A 218 -6.54 14.17 -0.69
CA THR A 218 -6.12 14.84 0.54
C THR A 218 -5.15 13.92 1.30
N LEU A 219 -4.35 14.49 2.21
CA LEU A 219 -3.48 13.68 3.07
C LEU A 219 -4.34 12.87 4.04
N SER A 220 -4.05 11.58 4.16
CA SER A 220 -4.80 10.62 4.97
C SER A 220 -3.92 10.00 6.06
N PRO A 221 -4.35 10.00 7.33
CA PRO A 221 -3.56 9.48 8.44
C PRO A 221 -3.66 7.95 8.59
N ASN A 222 -3.43 7.15 7.54
CA ASN A 222 -3.68 5.69 7.57
C ASN A 222 -3.04 4.92 8.75
N LEU A 223 -1.90 5.38 9.26
CA LEU A 223 -1.18 4.73 10.37
C LEU A 223 -1.79 5.04 11.75
N ASP A 224 -2.84 5.89 11.84
CA ASP A 224 -3.59 6.11 13.08
C ASP A 224 -4.35 4.83 13.51
N THR A 225 -4.68 3.98 12.54
CA THR A 225 -5.36 2.70 12.76
C THR A 225 -4.47 1.64 13.42
N LEU A 226 -3.14 1.82 13.47
CA LEU A 226 -2.24 0.78 13.96
C LEU A 226 -2.51 0.40 15.42
N ALA A 227 -2.85 1.38 16.26
CA ALA A 227 -3.25 1.11 17.65
C ALA A 227 -4.51 0.25 17.73
N LEU A 228 -5.47 0.47 16.81
CA LEU A 228 -6.67 -0.36 16.68
C LEU A 228 -6.33 -1.76 16.17
N VAL A 229 -5.38 -1.90 15.24
CA VAL A 229 -4.93 -3.20 14.72
C VAL A 229 -4.35 -4.06 15.84
N GLU A 230 -3.45 -3.49 16.66
CA GLU A 230 -2.88 -4.17 17.83
C GLU A 230 -3.97 -4.54 18.85
N ALA A 231 -4.81 -3.57 19.23
CA ALA A 231 -5.87 -3.78 20.22
C ALA A 231 -6.91 -4.82 19.78
N ALA A 232 -7.19 -4.90 18.48
CA ALA A 232 -8.15 -5.84 17.92
C ALA A 232 -7.55 -7.23 17.63
N GLY A 233 -6.27 -7.45 18.00
CA GLY A 233 -5.60 -8.76 17.91
C GLY A 233 -5.52 -9.33 16.49
N VAL A 234 -5.47 -8.46 15.48
CA VAL A 234 -5.32 -8.89 14.08
C VAL A 234 -4.02 -9.65 13.94
N LYS A 235 -3.99 -10.74 13.16
CA LYS A 235 -2.77 -11.54 12.90
C LYS A 235 -2.31 -11.45 11.45
N ARG A 236 -3.24 -11.32 10.51
CA ARG A 236 -2.97 -11.18 9.07
C ARG A 236 -3.62 -9.92 8.57
N LEU A 237 -2.81 -8.95 8.17
CA LEU A 237 -3.26 -7.61 7.79
C LEU A 237 -2.93 -7.32 6.34
N LEU A 238 -3.90 -6.81 5.58
CA LEU A 238 -3.64 -6.11 4.33
C LEU A 238 -3.58 -4.60 4.59
N PHE A 239 -2.50 -3.96 4.19
CA PHE A 239 -2.36 -2.51 4.30
C PHE A 239 -2.50 -1.84 2.92
N CYS A 240 -3.55 -1.02 2.74
CA CYS A 240 -3.71 -0.18 1.56
C CYS A 240 -3.35 1.27 1.89
N GLY A 241 -2.22 1.75 1.37
CA GLY A 241 -1.72 3.10 1.64
C GLY A 241 -0.78 3.61 0.55
N VAL A 242 -0.19 4.78 0.81
CA VAL A 242 0.77 5.44 -0.09
C VAL A 242 2.22 5.23 0.36
N GLY A 243 3.20 5.54 -0.50
CA GLY A 243 4.61 5.21 -0.29
C GLY A 243 5.20 5.66 1.07
N CYS A 244 4.93 6.89 1.52
CA CYS A 244 5.46 7.35 2.81
C CYS A 244 4.85 6.60 4.01
N GLN A 245 3.61 6.13 3.90
CA GLN A 245 2.96 5.33 4.94
C GLN A 245 3.52 3.90 4.94
N VAL A 246 3.77 3.34 3.75
CA VAL A 246 4.38 2.01 3.58
C VAL A 246 5.79 1.96 4.18
N GLN A 247 6.62 2.98 3.96
CA GLN A 247 7.93 3.06 4.62
C GLN A 247 7.79 3.06 6.15
N GLY A 248 6.83 3.84 6.68
CA GLY A 248 6.58 3.92 8.12
C GLY A 248 6.16 2.57 8.72
N ILE A 249 5.19 1.89 8.12
CA ILE A 249 4.69 0.60 8.64
C ILE A 249 5.74 -0.50 8.54
N ILE A 250 6.51 -0.58 7.44
CA ILE A 250 7.55 -1.61 7.27
C ILE A 250 8.57 -1.54 8.42
N ILE A 251 9.00 -0.35 8.81
CA ILE A 251 9.95 -0.16 9.91
C ILE A 251 9.36 -0.64 11.24
N LEU A 252 8.06 -0.42 11.46
CA LEU A 252 7.38 -0.88 12.67
C LEU A 252 7.21 -2.41 12.70
N LEU A 253 6.98 -3.04 11.55
CA LEU A 253 6.82 -4.50 11.44
C LEU A 253 8.12 -5.26 11.73
N PHE A 254 9.29 -4.64 11.50
CA PHE A 254 10.59 -5.23 11.80
C PHE A 254 11.10 -4.94 13.22
N LEU A 255 10.35 -4.20 14.02
CA LEU A 255 10.60 -4.16 15.46
C LEU A 255 10.25 -5.53 16.04
N PRO A 256 11.05 -6.08 16.98
CA PRO A 256 10.90 -7.43 17.54
C PRO A 256 9.58 -7.69 18.31
N LEU A 257 8.60 -6.79 18.21
CA LEU A 257 7.34 -6.79 18.96
C LEU A 257 6.10 -6.76 18.07
N VAL A 258 6.25 -6.79 16.74
CA VAL A 258 5.12 -6.70 15.79
C VAL A 258 5.31 -7.74 14.68
N VAL A 259 5.28 -9.03 15.04
CA VAL A 259 5.36 -10.14 14.09
C VAL A 259 4.02 -10.27 13.35
N TYR A 260 3.83 -9.49 12.29
CA TYR A 260 2.88 -9.83 11.24
C TYR A 260 3.63 -10.60 10.17
N HIS A 261 3.34 -11.90 10.09
CA HIS A 261 3.81 -12.72 8.97
C HIS A 261 3.04 -12.26 7.72
N ILE A 262 3.65 -11.36 6.95
CA ILE A 262 3.18 -11.07 5.59
C ILE A 262 3.71 -12.23 4.74
N SER A 263 2.84 -13.21 4.50
CA SER A 263 3.06 -14.28 3.53
C SER A 263 2.53 -13.89 2.16
#